data_AF-F8E8Y0-F1
#
_entry.id   AF-F8E8Y0-F1
#
_cell.length_a   1.000
_cell.length_b   1.000
_cell.length_c   1.000
_cell.angle_alpha   90.00
_cell.angle_beta   90.00
_cell.angle_gamma   90.00
#
_symmetry.space_group_name_H-M   'P 1'
#
loop_
_entity.id
_entity.type
_entity.pdbx_description
1 polymer ?
#
loop_
_entity_poly.entity_id
_entity_poly.type
_entity_poly.pdbx_seq_one_letter_code
_entity_poly.pdbx_strand_id
1 'polypeptide(L)' 'MKEKCILMEVQNDGEEIVLLDGRRLKINSSDIPTACVWLPTAELEIINENSEGTLSVRIRNISNNEEVKAVWL' A
#
# COMPACT_ATOMS: atom_id res chain seq x y z
N MET A 1 -5.99 3.05 13.76
CA MET A 1 -6.91 1.97 13.35
C MET A 1 -6.16 1.08 12.36
N LYS A 2 -6.28 -0.25 12.47
CA LYS A 2 -5.63 -1.21 11.55
C LYS A 2 -6.70 -1.89 10.72
N GLU A 3 -6.48 -1.97 9.42
CA GLU A 3 -7.40 -2.60 8.46
C GLU A 3 -6.65 -3.66 7.65
N LYS A 4 -7.35 -4.73 7.27
CA LYS A 4 -6.81 -5.77 6.38
C LYS A 4 -7.55 -5.74 5.04
N CYS A 5 -6.81 -5.76 3.95
CA CYS A 5 -7.37 -5.70 2.59
C CYS A 5 -6.57 -6.59 1.63
N ILE A 6 -7.22 -7.01 0.54
CA ILE A 6 -6.56 -7.67 -0.59
C ILE A 6 -6.49 -6.65 -1.73
N LEU A 7 -5.40 -6.72 -2.49
CA LEU A 7 -5.02 -5.73 -3.50
C LEU A 7 -5.21 -6.28 -4.90
N MET A 8 -5.57 -5.46 -5.90
CA MET A 8 -5.77 -5.95 -7.29
C MET A 8 -4.51 -5.97 -8.14
N GLU A 9 -3.64 -4.97 -8.10
CA GLU A 9 -2.32 -5.00 -8.77
C GLU A 9 -1.46 -3.83 -8.27
N VAL A 10 -0.16 -4.06 -8.01
CA VAL A 10 0.85 -2.99 -7.91
C VAL A 10 1.71 -3.08 -9.16
N GLN A 11 1.56 -2.11 -10.06
CA GLN A 11 2.42 -2.00 -11.23
C GLN A 11 3.69 -1.24 -10.85
N ASN A 12 4.84 -1.78 -11.24
CA ASN A 12 6.18 -1.21 -11.01
C ASN A 12 6.46 0.04 -11.89
N ASP A 13 5.42 0.85 -12.15
CA ASP A 13 5.49 2.24 -12.61
C ASP A 13 5.24 3.24 -11.44
N GLY A 14 5.07 2.73 -10.21
CA GLY A 14 5.71 3.31 -9.02
C GLY A 14 4.90 4.25 -8.13
N GLU A 15 3.62 4.53 -8.40
CA GLU A 15 2.93 5.60 -7.66
C GLU A 15 1.59 5.25 -7.02
N GLU A 16 0.93 4.11 -7.35
CA GLU A 16 -0.42 3.83 -6.84
C GLU A 16 -0.67 2.36 -6.47
N ILE A 17 -1.48 2.16 -5.43
CA ILE A 17 -2.05 0.88 -4.97
C ILE A 17 -3.57 0.95 -5.10
N VAL A 18 -4.17 -0.07 -5.72
CA VAL A 18 -5.63 -0.19 -5.85
C VAL A 18 -6.14 -1.38 -5.03
N LEU A 19 -6.99 -1.10 -4.05
CA LEU A 19 -7.64 -2.12 -3.23
C LEU A 19 -8.81 -2.77 -3.99
N LEU A 20 -9.21 -3.99 -3.59
CA LEU A 20 -10.35 -4.70 -4.19
C LEU A 20 -11.67 -3.91 -4.19
N ASP A 21 -11.84 -3.00 -3.25
CA ASP A 21 -13.03 -2.14 -3.14
C ASP A 21 -12.94 -0.87 -4.00
N GLY A 22 -11.86 -0.72 -4.77
CA GLY A 22 -11.64 0.41 -5.67
C GLY A 22 -10.96 1.61 -5.02
N ARG A 23 -10.67 1.60 -3.70
CA ARG A 23 -9.89 2.66 -3.06
C ARG A 23 -8.46 2.68 -3.61
N ARG A 24 -7.91 3.90 -3.72
CA ARG A 24 -6.57 4.15 -4.24
C ARG A 24 -5.67 4.78 -3.19
N LEU A 25 -4.43 4.33 -3.16
CA LEU A 25 -3.40 4.75 -2.23
C LEU A 25 -2.19 5.20 -3.03
N LYS A 26 -1.76 6.45 -2.85
CA LYS A 26 -0.54 6.96 -3.48
C LYS A 26 0.68 6.54 -2.69
N ILE A 27 1.61 5.84 -3.32
CA ILE A 27 2.88 5.42 -2.73
C ILE A 27 4.02 6.27 -3.29
N ASN A 28 5.08 6.41 -2.51
CA ASN A 28 6.31 7.01 -3.01
C ASN A 28 7.14 5.91 -3.68
N SER A 29 7.49 6.09 -4.94
CA SER A 29 8.32 5.14 -5.71
C SER A 29 9.67 4.85 -5.04
N SER A 30 10.18 5.77 -4.22
CA SER A 30 11.42 5.57 -3.44
C SER A 30 11.26 4.62 -2.25
N ASP A 31 10.03 4.39 -1.79
CA ASP A 31 9.71 3.43 -0.72
C ASP A 31 9.45 2.02 -1.28
N ILE A 32 9.33 1.86 -2.60
CA ILE A 32 9.12 0.57 -3.26
C ILE A 32 10.49 -0.01 -3.66
N PRO A 33 10.85 -1.23 -3.22
CA PRO A 33 12.05 -1.88 -3.75
C PRO A 33 11.91 -2.02 -5.27
N THR A 34 12.98 -1.78 -6.03
CA THR A 34 12.99 -1.63 -7.51
C THR A 34 12.39 -2.80 -8.32
N ALA A 35 12.04 -3.91 -7.66
CA ALA A 35 11.46 -5.11 -8.23
C ALA A 35 10.22 -5.63 -7.46
N CYS A 36 9.46 -4.74 -6.82
CA CYS A 36 8.32 -5.13 -5.99
C CYS A 36 7.05 -5.27 -6.85
N VAL A 37 6.76 -6.49 -7.31
CA VAL A 37 5.45 -6.81 -7.93
C VAL A 37 4.58 -7.46 -6.86
N TRP A 38 3.68 -6.69 -6.26
CA TRP A 38 2.68 -7.27 -5.38
C TRP A 38 1.55 -7.88 -6.20
N LEU A 39 1.33 -9.18 -5.99
CA LEU A 39 0.32 -9.92 -6.72
C LEU A 39 -1.10 -9.44 -6.34
N PRO A 40 -2.07 -9.58 -7.26
CA PRO A 40 -3.51 -9.37 -7.04
C PRO A 40 -4.15 -10.14 -5.87
N THR A 41 -3.38 -10.98 -5.19
CA THR A 41 -3.84 -11.83 -4.09
C THR A 41 -3.04 -11.58 -2.81
N ALA A 42 -2.19 -10.55 -2.78
CA ALA A 42 -1.44 -10.20 -1.58
C ALA A 42 -2.38 -9.69 -0.49
N GLU A 43 -2.32 -10.29 0.71
CA GLU A 43 -2.98 -9.74 1.89
C GLU A 43 -2.14 -8.59 2.44
N LEU A 44 -2.79 -7.45 2.66
CA LEU A 44 -2.16 -6.25 3.19
C LEU A 44 -2.70 -5.89 4.58
N GLU A 45 -1.80 -5.41 5.44
CA GLU A 45 -2.17 -4.64 6.63
C GLU A 45 -2.00 -3.14 6.34
N ILE A 46 -3.09 -2.38 6.44
CA ILE A 46 -3.10 -0.92 6.31
C ILE A 46 -3.17 -0.33 7.72
N ILE A 47 -2.16 0.47 8.07
CA ILE A 47 -2.04 1.10 9.38
C ILE A 47 -2.20 2.60 9.18
N ASN A 48 -3.28 3.17 9.71
CA ASN A 48 -3.49 4.60 9.67
C ASN A 48 -2.57 5.30 10.70
N GLU A 49 -1.69 6.18 10.19
CA GLU A 49 -0.72 6.96 10.96
C GLU A 49 -1.07 8.45 10.99
N ASN A 50 -2.35 8.82 11.06
CA ASN A 50 -2.80 10.21 11.16
C ASN A 50 -2.21 10.95 12.37
N SER A 51 -0.97 11.41 12.23
CA SER A 51 -0.33 12.41 13.05
C SER A 51 -0.49 13.73 12.30
N GLU A 52 -1.39 14.57 12.78
CA GLU A 52 -1.48 16.00 12.42
C GLU A 52 -1.64 16.32 10.92
N GLY A 53 -2.69 15.78 10.29
CA GLY A 53 -3.23 16.33 9.03
C GLY A 53 -2.68 15.73 7.73
N THR A 54 -1.76 14.76 7.81
CA THR A 54 -1.33 13.98 6.65
C THR A 54 -2.05 12.63 6.67
N LEU A 55 -2.75 12.27 5.59
CA LEU A 55 -3.47 10.99 5.42
C LEU A 55 -2.50 9.81 5.22
N SER A 56 -1.45 9.75 6.04
CA SER A 56 -0.38 8.77 5.94
C SER A 56 -0.84 7.40 6.39
N VAL A 57 -0.58 6.39 5.56
CA VAL A 57 -0.77 4.98 5.89
C VAL A 57 0.50 4.20 5.67
N ARG A 58 0.69 3.16 6.48
CA ARG A 58 1.64 2.09 6.16
C ARG A 58 0.91 0.92 5.56
N ILE A 59 1.49 0.34 4.54
CA ILE A 59 0.96 -0.83 3.87
C ILE A 59 2.02 -1.93 3.99
N ARG A 60 1.66 -3.03 4.62
CA ARG A 60 2.52 -4.20 4.78
C ARG A 60 1.98 -5.36 3.96
N ASN A 61 2.77 -5.89 3.04
CA ASN A 61 2.51 -7.16 2.39
C ASN A 61 2.84 -8.31 3.33
N ILE A 62 1.82 -9.09 3.69
CA ILE A 62 1.96 -10.17 4.69
C ILE A 62 2.70 -11.38 4.10
N SER A 63 2.66 -11.58 2.78
CA SER A 63 3.27 -12.75 2.14
C SER A 63 4.79 -12.71 2.14
N ASN A 64 5.39 -11.52 2.02
CA ASN A 64 6.85 -11.34 1.98
C ASN A 64 7.38 -10.37 3.06
N ASN A 65 6.50 -9.86 3.92
CA ASN A 65 6.82 -8.90 4.98
C ASN A 65 7.47 -7.60 4.47
N GLU A 66 7.19 -7.21 3.23
CA GLU A 66 7.56 -5.91 2.70
C GLU A 66 6.61 -4.82 3.19
N GLU A 67 7.15 -3.63 3.45
CA GLU A 67 6.39 -2.49 3.94
C GLU A 67 6.66 -1.26 3.09
N VAL A 68 5.61 -0.52 2.75
CA VAL A 68 5.71 0.77 2.06
C VAL A 68 4.84 1.81 2.76
N LYS A 69 5.20 3.08 2.62
CA LYS A 69 4.38 4.21 3.07
C LYS A 69 3.54 4.71 1.91
N ALA A 70 2.29 5.02 2.21
CA ALA A 70 1.34 5.56 1.24
C ALA A 70 0.50 6.68 1.85
N VAL A 71 -0.27 7.33 1.01
CA VAL A 71 -1.21 8.39 1.37
C VAL A 71 -2.55 8.09 0.70
N TRP A 72 -3.67 8.29 1.40
CA TRP A 72 -4.98 8.21 0.75
C TRP A 72 -5.13 9.33 -0.28
N LEU A 73 -5.65 8.99 -1.47
CA LEU A 73 -6.11 9.93 -2.48
C LEU A 73 -7.53 10.42 -2.22
#